data_AF-A0A4U3A6G9-F1
#
_entry.id   AF-A0A4U3A6G9-F1
#
_cell.length_a   1.000
_cell.length_b   1.000
_cell.length_c   1.000
_cell.angle_alpha   90.00
_cell.angle_beta   90.00
_cell.angle_gamma   90.00
#
_symmetry.space_group_name_H-M   'P 1'
#
loop_
_entity.id
_entity.type
_entity.pdbx_description
1 polymer ?
#
loop_
_entity_poly.entity_id
_entity_poly.type
_entity_poly.pdbx_seq_one_letter_code
_entity_poly.pdbx_strand_id
1 'polypeptide(L)' 'TYLLPYFTRFDFIVNGEDIKLIEVNCDTPTGYLEPSVANEVLCRYHDVNHPNHIEEHIVQAWEQIKHDYNIG' A
#
# COMPACT_ATOMS: atom_id res chain seq x y z
N THR A 1 18.58 10.95 -9.15
CA THR A 1 17.88 9.79 -9.72
C THR A 1 17.64 8.86 -8.55
N TYR A 2 16.47 8.81 -7.89
CA TYR A 2 15.11 8.61 -8.39
C TYR A 2 14.10 9.57 -7.75
N LEU A 3 13.07 9.96 -8.51
CA LEU A 3 12.07 10.99 -8.19
C LEU A 3 10.70 10.36 -7.86
N LEU A 4 10.67 9.16 -7.29
CA LEU A 4 9.44 8.41 -7.01
C LEU A 4 9.16 8.41 -5.49
N PRO A 5 7.90 8.58 -5.07
CA PRO A 5 7.54 8.55 -3.66
C PRO A 5 7.66 7.12 -3.11
N TYR A 6 8.10 6.99 -1.85
CA TYR A 6 8.17 5.68 -1.16
C TYR A 6 6.80 5.06 -0.93
N PHE A 7 5.77 5.90 -0.79
CA PHE A 7 4.39 5.50 -0.57
C PHE A 7 3.49 6.20 -1.57
N THR A 8 2.56 5.47 -2.16
CA THR A 8 1.50 6.04 -3.01
C THR A 8 0.24 5.17 -2.92
N ARG A 9 -0.91 5.76 -3.27
CA ARG A 9 -2.17 5.03 -3.47
C ARG A 9 -2.70 5.31 -4.87
N PHE A 10 -2.97 4.25 -5.61
CA PHE A 10 -3.62 4.32 -6.91
C PHE A 10 -5.12 4.11 -6.74
N ASP A 11 -5.90 5.03 -7.28
CA ASP A 11 -7.36 4.91 -7.28
C ASP A 11 -7.79 4.47 -8.70
N PHE A 12 -8.26 3.22 -8.80
CA PHE A 12 -8.66 2.60 -10.07
C PHE A 12 -10.18 2.43 -10.18
N ILE A 13 -10.69 2.51 -11.41
CA ILE A 13 -11.98 1.90 -11.80
C ILE A 13 -11.66 0.57 -12.46
N VAL A 14 -12.30 -0.51 -12.00
CA VAL A 14 -12.14 -1.86 -12.55
C VAL A 14 -13.49 -2.33 -13.09
N ASN A 15 -13.53 -2.78 -14.34
CA ASN A 15 -14.71 -3.38 -14.99
C ASN A 15 -14.30 -4.63 -15.79
N GLY A 16 -14.38 -5.80 -15.17
CA GLY A 16 -13.86 -7.04 -15.77
C GLY A 16 -12.34 -6.94 -15.96
N GLU A 17 -11.88 -7.02 -17.21
CA GLU A 17 -10.46 -6.89 -17.57
C GLU A 17 -10.03 -5.42 -17.78
N ASP A 18 -10.98 -4.48 -17.86
CA ASP A 18 -10.68 -3.07 -18.04
C ASP A 18 -10.30 -2.42 -16.71
N ILE A 19 -9.08 -1.87 -16.63
CA ILE A 19 -8.60 -1.10 -15.49
C ILE A 19 -8.25 0.31 -15.95
N LYS A 20 -8.85 1.32 -15.30
CA LYS A 20 -8.54 2.73 -15.56
C LYS A 20 -8.06 3.41 -14.29
N LEU A 21 -6.93 4.10 -14.38
CA LEU A 21 -6.39 4.93 -13.31
C LEU A 21 -7.11 6.28 -13.28
N ILE A 22 -7.67 6.65 -12.13
CA ILE A 22 -8.27 7.97 -11.90
C ILE A 22 -7.24 8.93 -11.33
N GLU A 23 -6.53 8.49 -10.29
CA GLU A 23 -5.67 9.35 -9.47
C GLU A 23 -4.48 8.57 -8.91
N VAL A 24 -3.35 9.28 -8.79
CA VAL A 24 -2.18 8.82 -8.03
C VAL A 24 -1.99 9.74 -6.83
N ASN A 25 -2.31 9.24 -5.64
CA ASN A 25 -2.15 9.95 -4.38
C ASN A 25 -0.72 9.76 -3.86
N CYS A 26 0.18 10.72 -4.09
CA CYS A 26 1.60 10.64 -3.72
C CYS A 26 1.99 11.43 -2.47
N ASP A 27 1.24 12.49 -2.14
CA ASP A 27 1.67 13.46 -1.11
C ASP A 27 1.39 12.93 0.30
N THR A 28 0.13 12.57 0.57
CA THR A 28 -0.30 12.00 1.85
C THR A 28 -1.24 10.82 1.61
N PRO A 29 -0.75 9.69 1.06
CA PRO A 29 -1.61 8.54 0.87
C PRO A 29 -2.05 7.99 2.23
N THR A 30 -3.37 7.87 2.39
CA THR A 30 -4.02 7.27 3.56
C THR A 30 -4.75 6.00 3.15
N GLY A 31 -5.28 5.25 4.13
CA GLY A 31 -6.07 4.07 3.85
C GLY A 31 -5.25 2.78 3.77
N TYR A 32 -4.06 2.70 4.38
CA TYR A 32 -3.24 1.49 4.41
C TYR A 32 -3.66 0.52 5.53
N LEU A 33 -4.15 1.04 6.66
CA LEU A 33 -4.51 0.25 7.83
C LEU A 33 -5.75 -0.62 7.57
N GLU A 34 -6.71 -0.08 6.83
CA GLU A 34 -7.98 -0.70 6.51
C GLU A 34 -7.81 -1.95 5.64
N PRO A 35 -7.15 -1.90 4.46
CA PRO A 35 -6.94 -3.06 3.63
C PRO A 35 -5.94 -4.05 4.24
N SER A 36 -5.02 -3.63 5.10
CA SER A 36 -4.09 -4.55 5.78
C SER A 36 -4.73 -5.13 7.05
N VAL A 37 -4.68 -4.41 8.16
CA VAL A 37 -5.06 -4.92 9.48
C VAL A 37 -6.57 -5.17 9.60
N ALA A 38 -7.42 -4.20 9.22
CA ALA A 38 -8.85 -4.34 9.45
C ALA A 38 -9.46 -5.44 8.58
N ASN A 39 -9.09 -5.48 7.30
CA ASN A 39 -9.54 -6.51 6.38
C ASN A 39 -8.96 -7.89 6.76
N GLU A 40 -7.76 -7.98 7.34
CA GLU A 40 -7.25 -9.24 7.86
C GLU A 40 -8.12 -9.79 8.99
N VAL A 41 -8.53 -8.93 9.94
CA VAL A 41 -9.43 -9.31 11.04
C VAL A 41 -10.76 -9.83 10.49
N LEU A 42 -11.35 -9.15 9.50
CA LEU A 42 -12.59 -9.58 8.86
C LEU A 42 -12.42 -10.91 8.11
N CYS A 43 -11.34 -11.05 7.33
CA CYS A 43 -11.03 -12.28 6.61
C CYS A 43 -10.88 -13.47 7.57
N ARG A 44 -10.13 -13.29 8.67
CA ARG A 44 -9.98 -14.32 9.71
C ARG A 44 -11.30 -14.68 10.38
N TYR A 45 -12.16 -13.69 10.66
CA TYR A 45 -13.47 -13.93 11.27
C TYR A 45 -14.39 -14.76 10.35
N HIS A 46 -14.31 -14.54 9.04
CA HIS A 46 -15.11 -15.24 8.04
C HIS A 46 -14.44 -16.50 7.45
N ASP A 47 -13.26 -16.88 7.94
CA ASP A 47 -12.46 -18.01 7.43
C ASP A 47 -12.19 -17.92 5.92
N VAL A 48 -11.83 -16.73 5.45
CA VAL A 48 -11.47 -16.46 4.05
C VAL A 48 -10.05 -15.92 3.95
N ASN A 49 -9.44 -16.10 2.78
CA ASN A 49 -8.09 -15.61 2.53
C ASN A 49 -8.04 -14.08 2.54
N HIS A 50 -7.03 -13.55 3.23
CA HIS A 50 -6.73 -12.12 3.22
C HIS A 50 -5.88 -11.78 1.98
N PRO A 51 -6.29 -10.85 1.11
CA PRO A 51 -5.57 -10.57 -0.12
C PRO A 51 -4.43 -9.55 0.02
N ASN A 52 -4.32 -8.84 1.15
CA ASN A 52 -3.44 -7.68 1.28
C ASN A 52 -2.32 -7.95 2.27
N HIS A 53 -1.07 -7.87 1.85
CA HIS A 53 0.08 -8.06 2.73
C HIS A 53 1.09 -6.96 2.46
N ILE A 54 0.86 -5.78 3.06
CA ILE A 54 1.65 -4.56 2.79
C ILE A 54 2.66 -4.26 3.89
N GLU A 55 2.53 -4.91 5.05
CA GLU A 55 3.35 -4.72 6.24
C GLU A 55 4.84 -4.92 5.96
N GLU A 56 5.20 -5.98 5.25
CA GLU A 56 6.59 -6.26 4.88
C GLU A 56 7.14 -5.18 3.94
N HIS A 57 6.34 -4.68 3.01
CA HIS A 57 6.73 -3.62 2.09
C HIS A 57 6.90 -2.27 2.80
N ILE A 58 6.10 -1.97 3.82
CA ILE A 58 6.26 -0.76 4.63
C ILE A 58 7.60 -0.79 5.37
N VAL A 59 7.97 -1.95 5.95
CA VAL A 59 9.26 -2.12 6.62
C VAL A 59 10.42 -1.95 5.62
N GLN A 60 10.33 -2.57 4.44
CA GLN A 60 11.34 -2.41 3.39
C GLN A 60 11.49 -0.96 2.93
N ALA A 61 10.38 -0.26 2.72
CA ALA A 61 10.38 1.16 2.35
C ALA A 61 11.03 2.01 3.45
N TRP A 62 10.78 1.69 4.74
CA TRP A 62 11.40 2.40 5.84
C TRP A 62 12.92 2.18 5.91
N GLU A 63 13.41 0.95 5.72
CA GLU A 63 14.85 0.69 5.68
C GLU A 63 15.51 1.41 4.48
N GLN A 64 14.82 1.52 3.35
CA GLN A 64 15.28 2.32 2.22
C GLN A 64 15.34 3.82 2.56
N ILE A 65 14.32 4.37 3.23
CA ILE A 65 14.33 5.76 3.70
C ILE A 65 15.50 6.00 4.65
N LYS A 66 15.73 5.09 5.60
CA LYS A 66 16.88 5.19 6.51
C LYS A 66 18.19 5.22 5.76
N HIS A 67 18.36 4.35 4.76
CA HIS A 67 19.54 4.32 3.91
C HIS A 67 19.72 5.64 3.14
N ASP A 68 18.68 6.10 2.45
CA ASP A 68 18.73 7.26 1.57
C ASP A 68 18.96 8.58 2.32
N TYR A 69 18.46 8.67 3.56
CA TYR A 69 18.63 9.85 4.41
C TYR A 69 19.72 9.68 5.49
N ASN A 70 20.46 8.57 5.48
CA ASN A 70 21.49 8.23 6.47
C ASN A 70 21.01 8.36 7.92
N ILE A 71 19.83 7.81 8.20
CA ILE A 71 19.22 7.76 9.54
C ILE A 71 19.71 6.49 10.23
N GLY A 72 20.42 6.65 11.36
CA GLY A 72 20.91 5.55 12.21
C GLY A 72 19.80 4.81 12.96
#